data_AF-A0A0R2F9M8-F1
#
_entry.id   AF-A0A0R2F9M8-F1
#
_cell.length_a   1.000
_cell.length_b   1.000
_cell.length_c   1.000
_cell.angle_alpha   90.00
_cell.angle_beta   90.00
_cell.angle_gamma   90.00
#
_symmetry.space_group_name_H-M   'P 1'
#
loop_
_entity.id
_entity.type
_entity.pdbx_description
1 polymer ?
#
loop_
_entity_poly.entity_id
_entity_poly.type
_entity_poly.pdbx_seq_one_letter_code
_entity_poly.pdbx_strand_id
1 'polypeptide(L)'
;MEPLAAKFGRALYQLRERSGLSRKQAAMAAELSLNALSSIENGTALVKLDTLTRMLQVYGVSIDHFMQQLDGAGSAHAVQPPDSLHFAPEARYFILDTKGEVTANNYADRDFVAYSWQPRQFGKVREGDWFIYRRPQSASETKSWYLFGAGQIGKITPLPDGRVTARIERPFPFPQYLLADTDLKDFDWQFKQRMRPDWLYFFNQYGMTEIKREDFVRLLDLSKVPQDAALLTEEGQVYRHIIDGQYLVTEREERVKARIGQTVLAERVKANYAYRCAVTGINTRSLLVASHIIPWRVDAGRRLDPGNVICLSPLWDRAFDQGLVTFTPKEKKVVLSPVIQRDPALERLLAPYADRRLTLPWHAAPEAEALTYHNQNIFKH
;
A
#
# COMPACT_ATOMS: atom_id res chain seq x y z
N MET A 1 2.86 -21.25 -2.12
CA MET A 1 4.23 -20.77 -1.80
C MET A 1 4.78 -21.57 -0.63
N GLU A 2 6.03 -22.05 -0.72
CA GLU A 2 6.72 -22.72 0.39
C GLU A 2 6.89 -21.73 1.56
N PRO A 3 6.53 -22.09 2.81
CA PRO A 3 6.74 -21.23 3.97
C PRO A 3 8.21 -20.76 4.07
N LEU A 4 8.44 -19.50 4.46
CA LEU A 4 9.79 -18.94 4.57
C LEU A 4 10.74 -19.83 5.40
N ALA A 5 10.23 -20.39 6.50
CA ALA A 5 10.97 -21.32 7.33
C ALA A 5 11.37 -22.61 6.57
N ALA A 6 10.50 -23.14 5.71
CA ALA A 6 10.79 -24.32 4.90
C ALA A 6 11.82 -24.05 3.79
N LYS A 7 11.71 -22.90 3.10
CA LYS A 7 12.71 -22.48 2.09
C LYS A 7 14.11 -22.33 2.72
N PHE A 8 14.19 -21.65 3.87
CA PHE A 8 15.43 -21.47 4.62
C PHE A 8 15.98 -22.80 5.15
N GLY A 9 15.12 -23.63 5.74
CA GLY A 9 15.49 -24.94 6.26
C GLY A 9 16.10 -25.85 5.20
N ARG A 10 15.47 -25.90 4.02
CA ARG A 10 15.94 -26.69 2.88
C ARG A 10 17.28 -26.23 2.34
N ALA A 11 17.51 -24.91 2.26
CA ALA A 11 18.79 -24.35 1.83
C ALA A 11 19.91 -24.70 2.81
N LEU A 12 19.67 -24.58 4.12
CA LEU A 12 20.63 -24.96 5.15
C LEU A 12 20.95 -26.46 5.14
N TYR A 13 19.92 -27.30 4.92
CA TYR A 13 20.10 -28.74 4.74
C TYR A 13 21.03 -29.05 3.55
N GLN A 14 20.76 -28.44 2.39
CA GLN A 14 21.59 -28.65 1.19
C GLN A 14 23.03 -28.19 1.38
N LEU A 15 23.22 -27.08 2.09
CA LEU A 15 24.55 -26.55 2.39
C LEU A 15 25.35 -27.48 3.31
N ARG A 16 24.68 -28.06 4.32
CA ARG A 16 25.27 -29.06 5.21
C ARG A 16 25.71 -30.32 4.45
N GLU A 17 24.84 -30.86 3.59
CA GLU A 17 25.14 -32.04 2.78
C GLU A 17 26.33 -31.80 1.84
N ARG A 18 26.40 -30.62 1.19
CA ARG A 18 27.55 -30.24 0.35
C ARG A 18 28.85 -30.09 1.13
N SER A 19 28.75 -29.67 2.40
CA SER A 19 29.90 -29.58 3.31
C SER A 19 30.34 -30.95 3.86
N GLY A 20 29.65 -32.04 3.51
CA GLY A 20 29.99 -33.40 3.95
C GLY A 20 29.76 -33.66 5.44
N LEU A 21 29.04 -32.78 6.14
CA LEU A 21 28.82 -32.88 7.58
C LEU A 21 27.53 -33.66 7.88
N SER A 22 27.60 -34.65 8.77
CA SER A 22 26.38 -35.22 9.34
C SER A 22 25.65 -34.17 10.19
N ARG A 23 24.33 -34.30 10.32
CA ARG A 23 23.52 -33.40 11.16
C ARG A 23 24.04 -33.32 12.61
N LYS A 24 24.58 -34.41 13.15
CA LYS A 24 25.19 -34.45 14.50
C LYS A 24 26.49 -33.64 14.56
N GLN A 25 27.35 -33.73 13.55
CA GLN A 25 28.59 -32.96 13.48
C GLN A 25 28.31 -31.47 13.29
N ALA A 26 27.37 -31.11 12.41
CA ALA A 26 26.97 -29.73 12.17
C ALA A 26 26.32 -29.08 13.41
N ALA A 27 25.44 -29.81 14.11
CA ALA A 27 24.82 -29.33 15.35
C ALA A 27 25.88 -29.08 16.43
N MET A 28 26.84 -30.00 16.60
CA MET A 28 27.92 -29.85 17.56
C MET A 28 28.84 -28.66 17.25
N ALA A 29 29.20 -28.47 15.97
CA ALA A 29 30.06 -27.36 15.53
C ALA A 29 29.36 -25.99 15.59
N ALA A 30 28.04 -25.94 15.41
CA ALA A 30 27.24 -24.71 15.51
C ALA A 30 26.71 -24.43 16.92
N GLU A 31 27.09 -25.24 17.92
CA GLU A 31 26.60 -25.16 19.32
C GLU A 31 25.07 -25.25 19.43
N LEU A 32 24.45 -26.12 18.64
CA LEU A 32 23.01 -26.36 18.62
C LEU A 32 22.68 -27.77 19.09
N SER A 33 21.48 -27.94 19.66
CA SER A 33 20.94 -29.28 19.88
C SER A 33 20.59 -29.94 18.55
N LEU A 34 20.73 -31.27 18.48
CA LEU A 34 20.39 -32.04 17.28
C LEU A 34 18.93 -31.82 16.86
N ASN A 35 18.03 -31.69 17.85
CA ASN A 35 16.61 -31.43 17.62
C ASN A 35 16.38 -30.02 17.06
N ALA A 36 17.08 -29.00 17.58
CA ALA A 36 16.97 -27.63 17.06
C ALA A 36 17.40 -27.55 15.60
N LEU A 37 18.55 -28.15 15.24
CA LEU A 37 19.00 -28.18 13.85
C LEU A 37 18.03 -28.95 12.96
N SER A 38 17.50 -30.09 13.42
CA SER A 38 16.50 -30.85 12.67
C SER A 38 15.22 -30.06 12.43
N SER A 39 14.73 -29.32 13.43
CA SER A 39 13.51 -28.51 13.31
C SER A 39 13.70 -27.30 12.38
N ILE A 40 14.91 -26.74 12.32
CA ILE A 40 15.28 -25.68 11.38
C ILE A 40 15.34 -26.24 9.96
N GLU A 41 16.07 -27.33 9.72
CA GLU A 41 16.22 -27.93 8.39
C GLU A 41 14.88 -28.42 7.81
N ASN A 42 13.99 -28.93 8.66
CA ASN A 42 12.65 -29.37 8.27
C ASN A 42 11.65 -28.22 8.11
N GLY A 43 12.05 -26.97 8.34
CA GLY A 43 11.20 -25.79 8.16
C GLY A 43 10.12 -25.58 9.22
N THR A 44 10.20 -26.31 10.33
CA THR A 44 9.25 -26.21 11.45
C THR A 44 9.57 -25.11 12.44
N ALA A 45 10.79 -24.55 12.39
CA ALA A 45 11.24 -23.46 13.25
C ALA A 45 11.94 -22.35 12.46
N LEU A 46 11.69 -21.09 12.83
CA LEU A 46 12.40 -19.93 12.30
C LEU A 46 13.78 -19.82 12.96
N VAL A 47 14.81 -19.62 12.14
CA VAL A 47 16.18 -19.44 12.62
C VAL A 47 16.44 -17.98 12.98
N LYS A 48 17.04 -17.73 14.15
CA LYS A 48 17.51 -16.39 14.55
C LYS A 48 18.79 -16.03 13.81
N LEU A 49 19.04 -14.74 13.61
CA LEU A 49 20.18 -14.25 12.82
C LEU A 49 21.54 -14.72 13.36
N ASP A 50 21.72 -14.67 14.68
CA ASP A 50 22.93 -15.14 15.38
C ASP A 50 23.23 -16.62 15.13
N THR A 51 22.17 -17.42 15.11
CA THR A 51 22.21 -18.87 14.89
C THR A 51 22.48 -19.18 13.43
N LEU A 52 21.86 -18.43 12.52
CA LEU A 52 22.13 -18.52 11.10
C LEU A 52 23.60 -18.21 10.79
N THR A 53 24.15 -17.11 11.31
CA THR A 53 25.55 -16.73 11.10
C THR A 53 26.52 -17.81 11.57
N ARG A 54 26.29 -18.40 12.76
CA ARG A 54 27.10 -19.52 13.26
C ARG A 54 27.04 -20.75 12.37
N MET A 55 25.85 -21.13 11.90
CA MET A 55 25.70 -22.25 10.97
C MET A 55 26.43 -22.01 9.65
N LEU A 56 26.30 -20.81 9.08
CA LEU A 56 26.96 -20.47 7.83
C LEU A 56 28.49 -20.42 7.96
N GLN A 57 29.02 -19.98 9.11
CA GLN A 57 30.45 -20.07 9.42
C GLN A 57 30.93 -21.52 9.44
N VAL A 58 30.19 -22.44 10.06
CA VAL A 58 30.50 -23.88 10.07
C VAL A 58 30.51 -24.47 8.66
N TYR A 59 29.65 -23.96 7.78
CA TYR A 59 29.57 -24.39 6.39
C TYR A 59 30.51 -23.61 5.44
N GLY A 60 31.32 -22.68 5.96
CA GLY A 60 32.27 -21.90 5.17
C GLY A 60 31.64 -20.92 4.18
N VAL A 61 30.42 -20.45 4.45
CA VAL A 61 29.64 -19.59 3.54
C VAL A 61 29.35 -18.23 4.19
N SER A 62 29.49 -17.14 3.44
CA SER A 62 29.09 -15.81 3.92
C SER A 62 27.57 -15.64 3.88
N ILE A 63 27.03 -14.79 4.75
CA ILE A 63 25.58 -14.53 4.77
C ILE A 63 25.10 -13.94 3.44
N ASP A 64 25.89 -13.06 2.81
CA ASP A 64 25.55 -12.48 1.52
C ASP A 64 25.49 -13.55 0.42
N HIS A 65 26.43 -14.49 0.40
CA HIS A 65 26.41 -15.61 -0.55
C HIS A 65 25.24 -16.56 -0.29
N PHE A 66 24.92 -16.83 0.97
CA PHE A 66 23.77 -17.67 1.34
C PHE A 66 22.44 -17.03 0.94
N MET A 67 22.28 -15.72 1.15
CA MET A 67 21.11 -14.97 0.71
C MET A 67 21.02 -14.94 -0.82
N GLN A 68 22.14 -14.72 -1.52
CA GLN A 68 22.23 -14.82 -2.97
C GLN A 68 21.91 -16.23 -3.49
N GLN A 69 22.19 -17.30 -2.75
CA GLN A 69 21.81 -18.68 -3.14
C GLN A 69 20.34 -18.99 -2.80
N LEU A 70 19.79 -18.44 -1.71
CA LEU A 70 18.36 -18.49 -1.41
C LEU A 70 17.54 -17.77 -2.48
N ASP A 71 18.10 -16.70 -3.03
CA ASP A 71 17.54 -15.94 -4.15
C ASP A 71 17.91 -16.57 -5.51
N GLY A 72 19.07 -17.23 -5.59
CA GLY A 72 19.72 -17.76 -6.80
C GLY A 72 19.55 -19.25 -7.07
N ALA A 73 18.86 -20.01 -6.21
CA ALA A 73 18.22 -21.27 -6.61
C ALA A 73 17.10 -21.04 -7.66
N GLY A 74 16.87 -19.78 -8.04
CA GLY A 74 16.17 -19.35 -9.25
C GLY A 74 17.02 -18.59 -10.28
N SER A 75 18.36 -18.76 -10.35
CA SER A 75 19.16 -18.04 -11.35
C SER A 75 20.34 -18.85 -11.95
N ALA A 76 20.00 -19.89 -12.71
CA ALA A 76 20.76 -20.25 -13.91
C ALA A 76 19.77 -20.20 -15.08
N HIS A 77 20.03 -19.28 -16.03
CA HIS A 77 19.04 -18.47 -16.75
C HIS A 77 18.43 -17.39 -15.86
N ALA A 78 18.68 -16.13 -16.18
CA ALA A 78 17.79 -15.04 -15.83
C ALA A 78 16.47 -15.25 -16.60
N VAL A 79 15.69 -16.24 -16.15
CA VAL A 79 14.25 -16.17 -16.29
C VAL A 79 13.87 -15.11 -15.26
N GLN A 80 13.67 -13.87 -15.74
CA GLN A 80 12.84 -12.93 -15.00
C GLN A 80 11.64 -13.69 -14.43
N PRO A 81 11.15 -13.42 -13.20
CA PRO A 81 9.90 -14.01 -12.76
C PRO A 81 8.94 -13.92 -13.95
N PRO A 82 8.26 -15.01 -14.37
CA PRO A 82 7.40 -14.97 -15.56
C PRO A 82 6.36 -13.82 -15.49
N ASP A 83 6.16 -13.28 -14.29
CA ASP A 83 5.32 -12.15 -13.95
C ASP A 83 6.07 -10.90 -13.42
N SER A 84 7.35 -10.62 -13.74
CA SER A 84 7.90 -9.29 -13.41
C SER A 84 7.40 -8.21 -14.36
N LEU A 85 7.38 -6.94 -13.95
CA LEU A 85 6.99 -5.86 -14.85
C LEU A 85 7.95 -5.73 -16.04
N HIS A 86 7.56 -6.34 -17.16
CA HIS A 86 8.23 -6.20 -18.43
C HIS A 86 7.66 -5.01 -19.19
N PHE A 87 8.51 -4.03 -19.47
CA PHE A 87 8.20 -2.92 -20.35
C PHE A 87 8.72 -3.22 -21.76
N ALA A 88 7.85 -3.13 -22.76
CA ALA A 88 8.25 -3.30 -24.14
C ALA A 88 9.28 -2.22 -24.55
N PRO A 89 10.28 -2.52 -25.40
CA PRO A 89 11.29 -1.54 -25.83
C PRO A 89 10.69 -0.27 -26.46
N GLU A 90 9.58 -0.41 -27.18
CA GLU A 90 8.83 0.65 -27.84
C GLU A 90 7.78 1.33 -26.95
N ALA A 91 7.65 0.90 -25.68
CA ALA A 91 6.69 1.46 -24.76
C ALA A 91 6.97 2.94 -24.51
N ARG A 92 5.92 3.76 -24.60
CA ARG A 92 5.95 5.18 -24.19
C ARG A 92 5.32 5.33 -22.83
N TYR A 93 5.72 6.38 -22.12
CA TYR A 93 5.37 6.60 -20.73
C TYR A 93 4.66 7.94 -20.58
N PHE A 94 3.56 7.95 -19.84
CA PHE A 94 2.73 9.13 -19.65
C PHE A 94 2.39 9.37 -18.18
N ILE A 95 2.02 10.60 -17.87
CA ILE A 95 1.28 10.98 -16.67
C ILE A 95 -0.10 11.43 -17.14
N LEU A 96 -1.15 10.78 -16.61
CA LEU A 96 -2.54 11.06 -16.95
C LEU A 96 -3.29 11.65 -15.75
N ASP A 97 -3.89 12.82 -15.95
CA ASP A 97 -4.76 13.44 -14.96
C ASP A 97 -6.10 12.72 -14.96
N THR A 98 -6.54 12.32 -13.77
CA THR A 98 -7.88 11.78 -13.54
C THR A 98 -8.57 12.57 -12.44
N LYS A 99 -9.87 12.83 -12.64
CA LYS A 99 -10.76 13.32 -11.58
C LYS A 99 -11.51 12.19 -10.88
N GLY A 100 -11.37 10.95 -11.35
CA GLY A 100 -12.03 9.78 -10.81
C GLY A 100 -13.54 9.84 -11.00
N GLU A 101 -14.27 8.99 -10.31
CA GLU A 101 -15.72 8.87 -10.44
C GLU A 101 -16.46 9.93 -9.57
N VAL A 102 -16.12 11.21 -9.75
CA VAL A 102 -16.80 12.33 -9.07
C VAL A 102 -17.87 12.93 -9.96
N THR A 103 -18.94 13.47 -9.37
CA THR A 103 -20.07 14.09 -10.10
C THR A 103 -19.66 15.26 -11.00
N ALA A 104 -18.55 15.94 -10.69
CA ALA A 104 -17.98 17.01 -11.51
C ALA A 104 -17.09 16.48 -12.66
N ASN A 105 -16.96 15.17 -12.82
CA ASN A 105 -16.17 14.59 -13.89
C ASN A 105 -16.98 14.50 -15.19
N ASN A 106 -16.78 15.50 -16.05
CA ASN A 106 -17.35 15.49 -17.41
C ASN A 106 -16.72 14.39 -18.30
N TYR A 107 -15.62 13.79 -17.85
CA TYR A 107 -14.96 12.65 -18.47
C TYR A 107 -15.42 11.38 -17.76
N ALA A 108 -15.81 10.34 -18.50
CA ALA A 108 -16.27 9.08 -17.92
C ALA A 108 -15.09 8.24 -17.38
N ASP A 109 -14.16 8.89 -16.68
CA ASP A 109 -12.96 8.25 -16.15
C ASP A 109 -13.33 7.50 -14.88
N ARG A 110 -12.87 6.25 -14.82
CA ARG A 110 -12.99 5.40 -13.65
C ARG A 110 -11.60 4.87 -13.33
N ASP A 111 -11.06 5.31 -12.20
CA ASP A 111 -9.68 4.99 -11.82
C ASP A 111 -9.45 3.47 -11.90
N PHE A 112 -8.35 3.07 -12.55
CA PHE A 112 -7.98 1.66 -12.78
C PHE A 112 -8.96 0.82 -13.63
N VAL A 113 -9.99 1.44 -14.21
CA VAL A 113 -10.99 0.76 -15.06
C VAL A 113 -10.94 1.29 -16.48
N ALA A 114 -11.14 2.60 -16.65
CA ALA A 114 -11.22 3.24 -17.95
C ALA A 114 -10.74 4.70 -17.89
N TYR A 115 -10.18 5.17 -19.00
CA TYR A 115 -9.74 6.55 -19.17
C TYR A 115 -10.27 7.12 -20.49
N SER A 116 -10.94 8.26 -20.45
CA SER A 116 -11.66 8.84 -21.59
C SER A 116 -11.12 10.21 -21.96
N TRP A 117 -10.91 10.46 -23.25
CA TRP A 117 -10.37 11.73 -23.74
C TRP A 117 -10.90 12.12 -25.12
N GLN A 118 -10.62 13.36 -25.53
CA GLN A 118 -10.93 13.86 -26.87
C GLN A 118 -9.73 13.67 -27.82
N PRO A 119 -9.82 12.83 -28.87
CA PRO A 119 -8.69 12.57 -29.78
C PRO A 119 -8.17 13.81 -30.51
N ARG A 120 -9.07 14.74 -30.88
CA ARG A 120 -8.72 15.99 -31.57
C ARG A 120 -7.79 16.87 -30.74
N GLN A 121 -7.85 16.74 -29.42
CA GLN A 121 -6.97 17.45 -28.50
C GLN A 121 -5.79 16.54 -28.05
N PHE A 122 -5.98 15.22 -27.94
CA PHE A 122 -5.00 14.26 -27.39
C PHE A 122 -4.85 12.93 -28.17
N GLY A 123 -4.47 12.98 -29.45
CA GLY A 123 -4.19 11.78 -30.25
C GLY A 123 -2.83 11.10 -29.99
N LYS A 124 -2.20 11.31 -28.83
CA LYS A 124 -0.82 10.83 -28.58
C LYS A 124 -0.75 9.39 -28.09
N VAL A 125 -1.64 9.02 -27.18
CA VAL A 125 -1.63 7.73 -26.49
C VAL A 125 -2.17 6.62 -27.41
N ARG A 126 -1.58 5.43 -27.33
CA ARG A 126 -1.92 4.23 -28.10
C ARG A 126 -1.99 3.02 -27.18
N GLU A 127 -2.61 1.96 -27.67
CA GLU A 127 -2.63 0.66 -26.99
C GLU A 127 -1.19 0.20 -26.70
N GLY A 128 -0.95 -0.30 -25.48
CA GLY A 128 0.36 -0.74 -25.00
C GLY A 128 1.17 0.32 -24.27
N ASP A 129 0.83 1.61 -24.37
CA ASP A 129 1.53 2.67 -23.64
C ASP A 129 1.33 2.54 -22.11
N TRP A 130 2.35 2.88 -21.34
CA TRP A 130 2.31 2.87 -19.89
C TRP A 130 2.04 4.26 -19.34
N PHE A 131 1.38 4.34 -18.19
CA PHE A 131 1.12 5.63 -17.57
C PHE A 131 1.04 5.57 -16.05
N ILE A 132 1.28 6.73 -15.42
CA ILE A 132 1.06 6.98 -13.99
C ILE A 132 -0.15 7.91 -13.86
N TYR A 133 -1.05 7.61 -12.92
CA TYR A 133 -2.15 8.47 -12.58
C TYR A 133 -1.70 9.68 -11.75
N ARG A 134 -2.17 10.86 -12.12
CA ARG A 134 -2.09 12.08 -11.33
C ARG A 134 -3.48 12.52 -10.89
N ARG A 135 -3.62 12.80 -9.60
CA ARG A 135 -4.77 13.56 -9.08
C ARG A 135 -4.41 15.04 -9.09
N PRO A 136 -5.02 15.88 -9.94
CA PRO A 136 -4.75 17.31 -9.94
C PRO A 136 -5.31 17.97 -8.68
N GLN A 137 -4.75 19.12 -8.30
CA GLN A 137 -5.15 19.86 -7.10
C GLN A 137 -6.66 20.14 -7.03
N SER A 138 -7.29 20.44 -8.17
CA SER A 138 -8.73 20.74 -8.27
C SER A 138 -9.64 19.54 -7.98
N ALA A 139 -9.10 18.32 -7.96
CA ALA A 139 -9.80 17.09 -7.66
C ALA A 139 -9.16 16.31 -6.50
N SER A 140 -8.21 16.91 -5.78
CA SER A 140 -7.44 16.22 -4.75
C SER A 140 -7.88 16.58 -3.34
N GLU A 141 -8.01 15.54 -2.54
CA GLU A 141 -8.28 15.59 -1.12
C GLU A 141 -7.18 16.23 -0.27
N THR A 142 -5.97 16.31 -0.82
CA THR A 142 -4.78 16.80 -0.12
C THR A 142 -4.57 18.32 -0.24
N LYS A 143 -5.43 19.02 -1.00
CA LYS A 143 -5.24 20.43 -1.42
C LYS A 143 -3.98 20.69 -2.26
N SER A 144 -3.31 19.63 -2.72
CA SER A 144 -2.18 19.63 -3.66
C SER A 144 -2.38 18.51 -4.69
N TRP A 145 -1.48 18.32 -5.64
CA TRP A 145 -1.58 17.17 -6.56
C TRP A 145 -0.71 16.00 -6.06
N TYR A 146 -1.03 14.78 -6.49
CA TYR A 146 -0.25 13.59 -6.13
C TYR A 146 -0.31 12.52 -7.23
N LEU A 147 0.61 11.56 -7.17
CA LEU A 147 0.61 10.35 -8.00
C LEU A 147 0.22 9.14 -7.14
N PHE A 148 -0.66 8.27 -7.64
CA PHE A 148 -1.29 7.24 -6.80
C PHE A 148 -1.42 5.85 -7.42
N GLY A 149 -0.93 5.66 -8.62
CA GLY A 149 -1.02 4.36 -9.29
C GLY A 149 -0.54 4.45 -10.72
N ALA A 150 -0.47 3.30 -11.37
CA ALA A 150 -0.10 3.20 -12.77
C ALA A 150 -0.93 2.12 -13.47
N GLY A 151 -0.79 2.07 -14.79
CA GLY A 151 -1.41 1.05 -15.62
C GLY A 151 -0.89 1.12 -17.05
N GLN A 152 -1.44 0.24 -17.86
CA GLN A 152 -1.20 0.17 -19.29
C GLN A 152 -2.49 0.51 -20.04
N ILE A 153 -2.35 1.21 -21.16
CA ILE A 153 -3.45 1.53 -22.05
C ILE A 153 -3.81 0.26 -22.82
N GLY A 154 -4.99 -0.28 -22.56
CA GLY A 154 -5.56 -1.38 -23.32
C GLY A 154 -6.36 -0.88 -24.51
N LYS A 155 -7.32 -1.71 -24.94
CA LYS A 155 -8.17 -1.44 -26.10
C LYS A 155 -8.82 -0.05 -26.06
N ILE A 156 -8.66 0.71 -27.15
CA ILE A 156 -9.27 2.04 -27.32
C ILE A 156 -10.54 1.91 -28.16
N THR A 157 -11.65 2.43 -27.65
CA THR A 157 -12.96 2.40 -28.32
C THR A 157 -13.53 3.80 -28.49
N PRO A 158 -14.12 4.13 -29.65
CA PRO A 158 -14.79 5.40 -29.85
C PRO A 158 -16.08 5.49 -29.04
N LEU A 159 -16.40 6.70 -28.58
CA LEU A 159 -17.65 7.03 -27.91
C LEU A 159 -18.56 7.86 -28.85
N PRO A 160 -19.90 7.80 -28.68
CA PRO A 160 -20.85 8.49 -29.56
C PRO A 160 -20.69 10.01 -29.63
N ASP A 161 -20.08 10.63 -28.62
CA ASP A 161 -19.85 12.07 -28.51
C ASP A 161 -18.52 12.56 -29.12
N GLY A 162 -17.83 11.68 -29.88
CA GLY A 162 -16.55 11.98 -30.51
C GLY A 162 -15.34 11.86 -29.59
N ARG A 163 -15.52 11.45 -28.34
CA ARG A 163 -14.43 11.01 -27.46
C ARG A 163 -13.98 9.59 -27.81
N VAL A 164 -12.89 9.17 -27.19
CA VAL A 164 -12.48 7.77 -27.10
C VAL A 164 -12.31 7.41 -25.63
N THR A 165 -12.43 6.12 -25.33
CA THR A 165 -12.14 5.56 -24.01
C THR A 165 -11.22 4.37 -24.17
N ALA A 166 -10.22 4.27 -23.30
CA ALA A 166 -9.34 3.12 -23.19
C ALA A 166 -9.72 2.31 -21.96
N ARG A 167 -9.79 0.99 -22.12
CA ARG A 167 -9.75 0.07 -20.97
C ARG A 167 -8.35 0.13 -20.36
N ILE A 168 -8.27 0.14 -19.03
CA ILE A 168 -6.99 0.07 -18.34
C ILE A 168 -6.59 -1.39 -18.13
N GLU A 169 -5.43 -1.74 -18.66
CA GLU A 169 -4.78 -3.03 -18.49
C GLU A 169 -3.70 -2.93 -17.43
N ARG A 170 -3.44 -4.05 -16.74
CA ARG A 170 -2.46 -4.14 -15.64
C ARG A 170 -2.53 -2.96 -14.65
N PRO A 171 -3.72 -2.57 -14.16
CA PRO A 171 -3.83 -1.49 -13.20
C PRO A 171 -3.17 -1.89 -11.87
N PHE A 172 -2.44 -0.97 -11.25
CA PHE A 172 -2.00 -1.14 -9.87
C PHE A 172 -1.90 0.19 -9.12
N PRO A 173 -2.47 0.27 -7.91
CA PRO A 173 -2.28 1.42 -7.04
C PRO A 173 -0.85 1.48 -6.52
N PHE A 174 -0.40 2.67 -6.12
CA PHE A 174 0.86 2.81 -5.42
C PHE A 174 0.69 2.44 -3.95
N PRO A 175 1.58 1.59 -3.39
CA PRO A 175 1.60 1.33 -1.94
C PRO A 175 1.81 2.60 -1.11
N GLN A 176 2.51 3.58 -1.68
CA GLN A 176 2.71 4.91 -1.12
C GLN A 176 2.45 5.97 -2.18
N TYR A 177 1.47 6.86 -1.96
CA TYR A 177 1.23 7.94 -2.93
C TYR A 177 2.34 8.99 -2.82
N LEU A 178 2.75 9.49 -3.99
CA LEU A 178 3.79 10.49 -4.12
C LEU A 178 3.17 11.88 -4.12
N LEU A 179 3.39 12.66 -3.06
CA LEU A 179 2.87 14.02 -2.95
C LEU A 179 3.81 15.01 -3.61
N ALA A 180 3.21 15.97 -4.30
CA ALA A 180 3.91 17.09 -4.91
C ALA A 180 4.86 17.82 -3.96
N ASP A 181 4.38 18.18 -2.77
CA ASP A 181 5.07 19.13 -1.89
C ASP A 181 6.04 18.48 -0.90
N THR A 182 6.14 17.15 -0.92
CA THR A 182 7.06 16.39 -0.06
C THR A 182 7.91 15.44 -0.89
N ASP A 183 7.35 14.33 -1.37
CA ASP A 183 8.12 13.29 -2.07
C ASP A 183 8.67 13.76 -3.42
N LEU A 184 7.92 14.61 -4.14
CA LEU A 184 8.28 15.06 -5.49
C LEU A 184 8.93 16.44 -5.54
N LYS A 185 9.08 17.10 -4.38
CA LYS A 185 9.55 18.49 -4.31
C LYS A 185 10.91 18.68 -4.97
N ASP A 186 11.82 17.74 -4.72
CA ASP A 186 13.21 17.75 -5.18
C ASP A 186 13.47 16.61 -6.20
N PHE A 187 12.42 16.06 -6.80
CA PHE A 187 12.55 15.02 -7.81
C PHE A 187 13.18 15.60 -9.09
N ASP A 188 14.28 14.99 -9.52
CA ASP A 188 15.03 15.41 -10.72
C ASP A 188 14.43 14.83 -12.01
N TRP A 189 13.54 15.60 -12.64
CA TRP A 189 12.81 15.19 -13.84
C TRP A 189 13.65 15.27 -15.12
N GLN A 190 13.73 14.15 -15.84
CA GLN A 190 14.49 14.03 -17.09
C GLN A 190 13.72 14.53 -18.32
N PHE A 191 12.39 14.45 -18.31
CA PHE A 191 11.59 14.93 -19.44
C PHE A 191 11.54 16.47 -19.55
N LYS A 192 11.64 17.17 -18.42
CA LYS A 192 11.52 18.64 -18.35
C LYS A 192 12.11 19.16 -17.04
N GLN A 193 13.01 20.14 -17.14
CA GLN A 193 13.52 20.84 -15.98
C GLN A 193 12.44 21.72 -15.34
N ARG A 194 12.32 21.63 -14.01
CA ARG A 194 11.40 22.48 -13.23
C ARG A 194 12.02 23.87 -13.02
N MET A 195 11.41 24.87 -13.63
CA MET A 195 11.90 26.27 -13.61
C MET A 195 11.31 27.12 -12.47
N ARG A 196 10.25 26.64 -11.81
CA ARG A 196 9.53 27.39 -10.78
C ARG A 196 9.36 26.57 -9.49
N PRO A 197 9.31 27.24 -8.33
CA PRO A 197 9.02 26.57 -7.07
C PRO A 197 7.55 26.12 -6.98
N ASP A 198 6.63 26.75 -7.71
CA ASP A 198 5.26 26.25 -7.87
C ASP A 198 5.16 25.24 -9.02
N TRP A 199 4.15 24.38 -8.97
CA TRP A 199 3.91 23.35 -9.98
C TRP A 199 3.13 23.86 -11.21
N LEU A 200 2.93 25.17 -11.29
CA LEU A 200 2.12 25.81 -12.32
C LEU A 200 2.78 25.62 -13.69
N TYR A 201 2.01 25.14 -14.67
CA TYR A 201 2.48 24.84 -16.04
C TYR A 201 3.61 23.79 -16.13
N PHE A 202 3.87 23.02 -15.06
CA PHE A 202 4.85 21.95 -15.11
C PHE A 202 4.36 20.80 -16.00
N PHE A 203 3.16 20.29 -15.72
CA PHE A 203 2.44 19.33 -16.55
C PHE A 203 1.60 20.03 -17.62
N ASN A 204 1.21 19.29 -18.66
CA ASN A 204 0.36 19.80 -19.73
C ASN A 204 -1.01 20.21 -19.19
N GLN A 205 -1.55 21.31 -19.73
CA GLN A 205 -2.82 21.91 -19.27
C GLN A 205 -4.04 21.00 -19.42
N TYR A 206 -3.91 19.93 -20.20
CA TYR A 206 -5.02 19.08 -20.57
C TYR A 206 -4.89 17.63 -20.08
N GLY A 207 -4.00 17.39 -19.12
CA GLY A 207 -4.01 16.15 -18.37
C GLY A 207 -3.35 14.94 -19.02
N MET A 208 -2.61 15.11 -20.12
CA MET A 208 -1.71 14.07 -20.65
C MET A 208 -0.31 14.62 -20.85
N THR A 209 0.66 14.10 -20.10
CA THR A 209 2.07 14.51 -20.21
C THR A 209 2.94 13.32 -20.53
N GLU A 210 3.61 13.33 -21.67
CA GLU A 210 4.60 12.31 -22.02
C GLU A 210 5.88 12.53 -21.18
N ILE A 211 6.40 11.46 -20.59
CA ILE A 211 7.59 11.48 -19.73
C ILE A 211 8.64 10.49 -20.24
N LYS A 212 9.86 10.61 -19.72
CA LYS A 212 10.94 9.68 -20.04
C LYS A 212 10.78 8.37 -19.26
N ARG A 213 11.35 7.29 -19.79
CA ARG A 213 11.36 5.98 -19.13
C ARG A 213 12.01 6.05 -17.75
N GLU A 214 13.09 6.82 -17.64
CA GLU A 214 13.86 7.02 -16.42
C GLU A 214 13.00 7.67 -15.33
N ASP A 215 12.18 8.67 -15.69
CA ASP A 215 11.23 9.29 -14.78
C ASP A 215 10.19 8.27 -14.30
N PHE A 216 9.61 7.52 -15.23
CA PHE A 216 8.59 6.52 -14.92
C PHE A 216 9.11 5.45 -13.95
N VAL A 217 10.27 4.85 -14.24
CA VAL A 217 10.87 3.80 -13.39
C VAL A 217 11.22 4.36 -12.01
N ARG A 218 11.85 5.53 -11.93
CA ARG A 218 12.20 6.16 -10.65
C ARG A 218 10.98 6.51 -9.80
N LEU A 219 9.86 6.88 -10.43
CA LEU A 219 8.60 7.12 -9.71
C LEU A 219 8.02 5.82 -9.16
N LEU A 220 8.09 4.70 -9.90
CA LEU A 220 7.68 3.39 -9.38
C LEU A 220 8.54 2.94 -8.19
N ASP A 221 9.86 3.14 -8.29
CA ASP A 221 10.79 2.83 -7.19
C ASP A 221 10.50 3.68 -5.95
N LEU A 222 10.25 4.98 -6.14
CA LEU A 222 9.94 5.91 -5.06
C LEU A 222 8.60 5.57 -4.37
N SER A 223 7.62 5.09 -5.13
CA SER A 223 6.32 4.65 -4.59
C SER A 223 6.35 3.24 -3.98
N LYS A 224 7.51 2.56 -4.05
CA LYS A 224 7.76 1.23 -3.50
C LYS A 224 6.87 0.15 -4.10
N VAL A 225 6.56 0.30 -5.38
CA VAL A 225 5.78 -0.67 -6.14
C VAL A 225 6.55 -2.00 -6.18
N PRO A 226 5.94 -3.13 -5.78
CA PRO A 226 6.58 -4.43 -5.89
C PRO A 226 6.78 -4.81 -7.36
N GLN A 227 7.84 -5.56 -7.68
CA GLN A 227 8.09 -5.99 -9.06
C GLN A 227 7.22 -7.19 -9.50
N ASP A 228 6.51 -7.82 -8.57
CA ASP A 228 5.65 -8.98 -8.80
C ASP A 228 4.31 -8.55 -9.44
N ALA A 229 4.09 -8.86 -10.71
CA ALA A 229 2.88 -8.48 -11.44
C ALA A 229 1.62 -9.22 -10.99
N ALA A 230 1.74 -10.40 -10.39
CA ALA A 230 0.59 -11.09 -9.81
C ALA A 230 0.08 -10.27 -8.61
N LEU A 231 1.00 -9.84 -7.74
CA LEU A 231 0.69 -8.98 -6.58
C LEU A 231 0.05 -7.65 -7.02
N LEU A 232 0.60 -7.01 -8.05
CA LEU A 232 0.08 -5.75 -8.58
C LEU A 232 -1.32 -5.89 -9.20
N THR A 233 -1.56 -7.01 -9.90
CA THR A 233 -2.87 -7.32 -10.47
C THR A 233 -3.92 -7.49 -9.37
N GLU A 234 -3.55 -8.15 -8.26
CA GLU A 234 -4.41 -8.28 -7.09
C GLU A 234 -4.68 -6.91 -6.43
N GLU A 235 -3.67 -6.07 -6.24
CA GLU A 235 -3.83 -4.71 -5.70
C GLU A 235 -4.80 -3.87 -6.54
N GLY A 236 -4.68 -3.91 -7.87
CA GLY A 236 -5.60 -3.22 -8.77
C GLY A 236 -7.04 -3.76 -8.75
N GLN A 237 -7.21 -5.07 -8.56
CA GLN A 237 -8.55 -5.67 -8.36
C GLN A 237 -9.17 -5.22 -7.05
N VAL A 238 -8.41 -5.27 -5.95
CA VAL A 238 -8.91 -4.84 -4.64
C VAL A 238 -9.28 -3.37 -4.65
N TYR A 239 -8.46 -2.51 -5.27
CA TYR A 239 -8.80 -1.09 -5.38
C TYR A 239 -10.15 -0.87 -6.08
N ARG A 240 -10.41 -1.60 -7.17
CA ARG A 240 -11.69 -1.55 -7.89
C ARG A 240 -12.85 -2.01 -7.03
N HIS A 241 -12.71 -3.12 -6.31
CA HIS A 241 -13.75 -3.59 -5.37
C HIS A 241 -14.09 -2.51 -4.33
N ILE A 242 -13.10 -1.82 -3.77
CA ILE A 242 -13.35 -0.73 -2.82
C ILE A 242 -14.09 0.43 -3.48
N ILE A 243 -13.79 0.78 -4.74
CA ILE A 243 -14.53 1.82 -5.47
C ILE A 243 -15.98 1.39 -5.75
N ASP A 244 -16.18 0.14 -6.15
CA ASP A 244 -17.50 -0.40 -6.50
C ASP A 244 -18.37 -0.72 -5.26
N GLY A 245 -17.92 -0.40 -4.05
CA GLY A 245 -18.64 -0.67 -2.80
C GLY A 245 -18.65 -2.16 -2.40
N GLN A 246 -17.76 -2.96 -2.99
CA GLN A 246 -17.63 -4.40 -2.75
C GLN A 246 -16.59 -4.64 -1.65
N TYR A 247 -17.05 -4.65 -0.40
CA TYR A 247 -16.17 -4.70 0.77
C TYR A 247 -16.01 -6.09 1.40
N LEU A 248 -16.75 -7.07 0.90
CA LEU A 248 -16.73 -8.43 1.42
C LEU A 248 -15.36 -9.07 1.20
N VAL A 249 -14.70 -9.42 2.29
CA VAL A 249 -13.49 -10.26 2.27
C VAL A 249 -13.75 -11.49 3.13
N THR A 250 -13.88 -12.66 2.51
CA THR A 250 -14.21 -13.91 3.24
C THR A 250 -12.96 -14.47 3.93
N GLU A 251 -13.12 -15.18 5.04
CA GLU A 251 -11.98 -15.82 5.74
C GLU A 251 -11.24 -16.87 4.90
N ARG A 252 -11.89 -17.35 3.83
CA ARG A 252 -11.33 -18.28 2.85
C ARG A 252 -10.44 -17.57 1.81
N GLU A 253 -10.47 -16.25 1.74
CA GLU A 253 -9.50 -15.49 0.95
C GLU A 253 -8.16 -15.47 1.68
N GLU A 254 -7.13 -15.96 0.99
CA GLU A 254 -5.79 -16.19 1.52
C GLU A 254 -5.28 -14.99 2.33
N ARG A 255 -4.57 -15.21 3.45
CA ARG A 255 -3.99 -14.17 4.31
C ARG A 255 -3.27 -13.05 3.53
N VAL A 256 -2.75 -13.39 2.36
CA VAL A 256 -2.13 -12.49 1.39
C VAL A 256 -3.12 -11.43 0.88
N LYS A 257 -4.31 -11.82 0.40
CA LYS A 257 -5.35 -10.91 -0.10
C LYS A 257 -5.88 -9.97 0.97
N ALA A 258 -6.07 -10.48 2.19
CA ALA A 258 -6.48 -9.66 3.33
C ALA A 258 -5.43 -8.57 3.63
N ARG A 259 -4.14 -8.92 3.60
CA ARG A 259 -3.04 -7.96 3.82
C ARG A 259 -2.97 -6.92 2.70
N ILE A 260 -3.08 -7.34 1.45
CA ILE A 260 -3.10 -6.46 0.27
C ILE A 260 -4.24 -5.45 0.40
N GLY A 261 -5.46 -5.93 0.69
CA GLY A 261 -6.61 -5.05 0.83
C GLY A 261 -6.49 -4.06 1.98
N GLN A 262 -5.90 -4.48 3.11
CA GLN A 262 -5.58 -3.56 4.20
C GLN A 262 -4.57 -2.48 3.78
N THR A 263 -3.53 -2.84 3.03
CA THR A 263 -2.53 -1.87 2.55
C THR A 263 -3.16 -0.85 1.61
N VAL A 264 -3.92 -1.32 0.61
CA VAL A 264 -4.61 -0.44 -0.35
C VAL A 264 -5.63 0.46 0.34
N LEU A 265 -6.45 -0.10 1.24
CA LEU A 265 -7.43 0.67 2.00
C LEU A 265 -6.76 1.70 2.91
N ALA A 266 -5.70 1.31 3.61
CA ALA A 266 -5.00 2.19 4.55
C ALA A 266 -4.42 3.41 3.85
N GLU A 267 -3.77 3.23 2.70
CA GLU A 267 -3.21 4.34 1.94
C GLU A 267 -4.31 5.26 1.39
N ARG A 268 -5.40 4.68 0.87
CA ARG A 268 -6.57 5.45 0.41
C ARG A 268 -7.22 6.26 1.54
N VAL A 269 -7.38 5.67 2.73
CA VAL A 269 -7.93 6.36 3.90
C VAL A 269 -6.99 7.49 4.32
N LYS A 270 -5.68 7.25 4.43
CA LYS A 270 -4.72 8.30 4.76
C LYS A 270 -4.78 9.47 3.78
N ALA A 271 -4.83 9.18 2.48
CA ALA A 271 -4.99 10.20 1.45
C ALA A 271 -6.30 10.99 1.65
N ASN A 272 -7.44 10.31 1.87
CA ASN A 272 -8.76 10.88 2.12
C ASN A 272 -8.83 11.83 3.33
N TYR A 273 -7.93 11.65 4.30
CA TYR A 273 -7.71 12.54 5.46
C TYR A 273 -6.60 13.57 5.23
N ALA A 274 -6.18 13.80 3.98
CA ALA A 274 -5.06 14.66 3.60
C ALA A 274 -3.74 14.33 4.32
N TYR A 275 -3.51 13.04 4.61
CA TYR A 275 -2.43 12.53 5.47
C TYR A 275 -2.37 13.24 6.83
N ARG A 276 -3.52 13.33 7.51
CA ARG A 276 -3.60 13.90 8.87
C ARG A 276 -4.36 12.98 9.82
N CYS A 277 -3.92 12.93 11.07
CA CYS A 277 -4.70 12.33 12.15
C CYS A 277 -6.01 13.12 12.33
N ALA A 278 -7.13 12.42 12.33
CA ALA A 278 -8.48 12.98 12.45
C ALA A 278 -8.68 13.76 13.75
N VAL A 279 -7.95 13.40 14.82
CA VAL A 279 -8.06 14.02 16.14
C VAL A 279 -7.03 15.12 16.35
N THR A 280 -5.75 14.81 16.11
CA THR A 280 -4.64 15.67 16.52
C THR A 280 -4.12 16.58 15.42
N GLY A 281 -4.43 16.27 14.15
CA GLY A 281 -3.88 17.00 12.99
C GLY A 281 -2.42 16.67 12.66
N ILE A 282 -1.78 15.75 13.41
CA ILE A 282 -0.43 15.22 13.10
C ILE A 282 -0.42 14.79 11.64
N ASN A 283 0.57 15.27 10.89
CA ASN A 283 0.71 15.02 9.45
C ASN A 283 2.00 14.25 9.08
N THR A 284 2.76 13.79 10.07
CA THR A 284 3.90 12.91 9.86
C THR A 284 3.40 11.55 9.39
N ARG A 285 3.56 11.24 8.10
CA ARG A 285 2.99 10.03 7.44
C ARG A 285 3.29 8.71 8.14
N SER A 286 4.51 8.54 8.67
CA SER A 286 4.92 7.35 9.42
C SER A 286 4.23 7.19 10.77
N LEU A 287 3.59 8.25 11.27
CA LEU A 287 2.77 8.26 12.49
C LEU A 287 1.26 8.26 12.15
N LEU A 288 0.87 7.80 10.97
CA LEU A 288 -0.54 7.65 10.61
C LEU A 288 -0.90 6.18 10.51
N VAL A 289 -1.98 5.82 11.21
CA VAL A 289 -2.55 4.49 11.25
C VAL A 289 -3.98 4.58 10.72
N ALA A 290 -4.35 3.65 9.85
CA ALA A 290 -5.73 3.48 9.41
C ALA A 290 -6.40 2.49 10.37
N SER A 291 -7.16 3.01 11.33
CA SER A 291 -7.72 2.27 12.45
C SER A 291 -9.17 1.88 12.15
N HIS A 292 -9.51 0.59 12.28
CA HIS A 292 -10.87 0.09 12.04
C HIS A 292 -11.79 0.44 13.22
N ILE A 293 -13.01 0.91 12.93
CA ILE A 293 -14.03 1.21 13.94
C ILE A 293 -14.65 -0.08 14.46
N ILE A 294 -15.20 -0.88 13.55
CA ILE A 294 -15.61 -2.26 13.82
C ILE A 294 -14.39 -3.14 13.54
N PRO A 295 -13.90 -3.90 14.52
CA PRO A 295 -12.70 -4.71 14.36
C PRO A 295 -12.82 -5.69 13.19
N TRP A 296 -11.72 -5.86 12.45
CA TRP A 296 -11.63 -6.72 11.25
C TRP A 296 -12.25 -8.13 11.40
N ARG A 297 -12.14 -8.72 12.60
CA ARG A 297 -12.66 -10.07 12.90
C ARG A 297 -14.18 -10.16 13.02
N VAL A 298 -14.88 -9.04 13.20
CA VAL A 298 -16.30 -9.02 13.57
C VAL A 298 -17.20 -9.03 12.34
N ASP A 299 -16.87 -8.23 11.32
CA ASP A 299 -17.73 -8.05 10.15
C ASP A 299 -16.92 -8.16 8.86
N ALA A 300 -17.08 -9.29 8.16
CA ALA A 300 -16.42 -9.54 6.89
C ALA A 300 -16.88 -8.62 5.76
N GLY A 301 -18.12 -8.11 5.83
CA GLY A 301 -18.70 -7.20 4.85
C GLY A 301 -18.24 -5.75 4.99
N ARG A 302 -17.52 -5.41 6.07
CA ARG A 302 -17.04 -4.06 6.37
C ARG A 302 -15.52 -3.94 6.50
N ARG A 303 -14.79 -4.99 6.10
CA ARG A 303 -13.32 -5.06 6.18
C ARG A 303 -12.63 -4.04 5.30
N LEU A 304 -13.14 -3.88 4.08
CA LEU A 304 -12.61 -2.94 3.09
C LEU A 304 -13.45 -1.67 2.94
N ASP A 305 -14.39 -1.44 3.85
CA ASP A 305 -15.23 -0.25 3.85
C ASP A 305 -14.46 0.97 4.39
N PRO A 306 -14.21 2.03 3.58
CA PRO A 306 -13.55 3.24 4.07
C PRO A 306 -14.34 3.96 5.18
N GLY A 307 -15.67 3.83 5.22
CA GLY A 307 -16.53 4.40 6.27
C GLY A 307 -16.39 3.70 7.62
N ASN A 308 -15.73 2.53 7.64
CA ASN A 308 -15.38 1.78 8.84
C ASN A 308 -13.92 2.03 9.29
N VAL A 309 -13.23 3.03 8.75
CA VAL A 309 -11.81 3.28 9.05
C VAL A 309 -11.55 4.76 9.32
N ILE A 310 -10.74 5.05 10.34
CA ILE A 310 -10.35 6.41 10.74
C ILE A 310 -8.83 6.55 10.67
N CYS A 311 -8.33 7.65 10.10
CA CYS A 311 -6.91 7.98 10.15
C CYS A 311 -6.55 8.54 11.54
N LEU A 312 -5.79 7.80 12.34
CA LEU A 312 -5.38 8.16 13.70
C LEU A 312 -3.85 8.18 13.83
N SER A 313 -3.35 8.77 14.92
CA SER A 313 -1.95 8.65 15.35
C SER A 313 -1.77 7.42 16.26
N PRO A 314 -0.56 6.89 16.48
CA PRO A 314 -0.39 5.59 17.15
C PRO A 314 -0.94 5.58 18.58
N LEU A 315 -0.79 6.68 19.32
CA LEU A 315 -1.39 6.81 20.66
C LEU A 315 -2.92 6.74 20.61
N TRP A 316 -3.51 7.45 19.65
CA TRP A 316 -4.97 7.52 19.50
C TRP A 316 -5.57 6.24 18.96
N ASP A 317 -4.90 5.58 18.02
CA ASP A 317 -5.22 4.24 17.53
C ASP A 317 -5.29 3.25 18.70
N ARG A 318 -4.22 3.17 19.49
CA ARG A 318 -4.19 2.26 20.66
C ARG A 318 -5.18 2.63 21.74
N ALA A 319 -5.40 3.93 22.00
CA ALA A 319 -6.40 4.35 22.97
C ALA A 319 -7.82 3.98 22.51
N PHE A 320 -8.10 4.11 21.21
CA PHE A 320 -9.38 3.76 20.60
C PHE A 320 -9.62 2.25 20.64
N ASP A 321 -8.68 1.45 20.15
CA ASP A 321 -8.72 -0.02 20.18
C ASP A 321 -8.91 -0.60 21.59
N GLN A 322 -8.32 0.05 22.60
CA GLN A 322 -8.41 -0.37 24.01
C GLN A 322 -9.67 0.17 24.71
N GLY A 323 -10.53 0.89 24.01
CA GLY A 323 -11.76 1.48 24.56
C GLY A 323 -11.53 2.63 25.53
N LEU A 324 -10.34 3.24 25.54
CA LEU A 324 -10.00 4.39 26.39
C LEU A 324 -10.55 5.69 25.80
N VAL A 325 -10.77 5.74 24.49
CA VAL A 325 -11.46 6.82 23.79
C VAL A 325 -12.46 6.25 22.79
N THR A 326 -13.47 7.04 22.45
CA THR A 326 -14.44 6.74 21.40
C THR A 326 -14.93 8.04 20.77
N PHE A 327 -15.83 7.95 19.79
CA PHE A 327 -16.41 9.12 19.14
C PHE A 327 -17.94 9.05 19.16
N THR A 328 -18.62 10.19 19.36
CA THR A 328 -20.09 10.22 19.35
C THR A 328 -20.63 9.86 17.95
N PRO A 329 -21.66 9.00 17.83
CA PRO A 329 -22.15 8.55 16.54
C PRO A 329 -22.62 9.67 15.59
N LYS A 330 -23.22 10.73 16.13
CA LYS A 330 -23.81 11.83 15.33
C LYS A 330 -22.83 12.98 15.13
N GLU A 331 -22.33 13.55 16.22
CA GLU A 331 -21.49 14.77 16.17
C GLU A 331 -20.01 14.47 15.90
N LYS A 332 -19.61 13.19 15.95
CA LYS A 332 -18.23 12.73 15.77
C LYS A 332 -17.28 13.44 16.73
N LYS A 333 -17.72 13.60 17.98
CA LYS A 333 -16.93 14.25 19.03
C LYS A 333 -16.16 13.23 19.84
N VAL A 334 -14.96 13.60 20.27
CA VAL A 334 -14.12 12.77 21.15
C VAL A 334 -14.79 12.59 22.51
N VAL A 335 -14.89 11.34 22.94
CA VAL A 335 -15.35 10.93 24.27
C VAL A 335 -14.22 10.14 24.94
N LEU A 336 -13.92 10.48 26.18
CA LEU A 336 -12.86 9.85 26.97
C LEU A 336 -13.47 8.92 28.02
N SER A 337 -12.88 7.74 28.17
CA SER A 337 -13.29 6.79 29.22
C SER A 337 -12.91 7.32 30.60
N PRO A 338 -13.78 7.22 31.62
CA PRO A 338 -13.41 7.57 33.00
C PRO A 338 -12.21 6.78 33.53
N VAL A 339 -11.92 5.60 32.95
CA VAL A 339 -10.77 4.76 33.32
C VAL A 339 -9.43 5.50 33.15
N ILE A 340 -9.34 6.48 32.25
CA ILE A 340 -8.08 7.22 32.02
C ILE A 340 -7.65 8.07 33.22
N GLN A 341 -8.58 8.44 34.13
CA GLN A 341 -8.27 9.22 35.34
C GLN A 341 -7.30 8.49 36.29
N ARG A 342 -7.16 7.17 36.13
CA ARG A 342 -6.18 6.35 36.87
C ARG A 342 -4.74 6.54 36.37
N ASP A 343 -4.56 7.15 35.20
CA ASP A 343 -3.27 7.47 34.60
C ASP A 343 -3.22 8.98 34.26
N PRO A 344 -2.78 9.83 35.21
CA PRO A 344 -2.72 11.28 35.01
C PRO A 344 -1.84 11.70 33.82
N ALA A 345 -0.83 10.89 33.46
CA ALA A 345 0.05 11.21 32.34
C ALA A 345 -0.68 11.02 31.01
N LEU A 346 -1.43 9.92 30.87
CA LEU A 346 -2.29 9.68 29.72
C LEU A 346 -3.43 10.69 29.64
N GLU A 347 -4.11 10.96 30.76
CA GLU A 347 -5.19 11.95 30.82
C GLU A 347 -4.72 13.30 30.30
N ARG A 348 -3.56 13.79 30.73
CA ARG A 348 -2.99 15.06 30.24
C ARG A 348 -2.78 15.10 28.72
N LEU A 349 -2.51 13.96 28.08
CA LEU A 349 -2.34 13.87 26.63
C LEU A 349 -3.67 13.87 25.87
N LEU A 350 -4.72 13.27 26.44
CA LEU A 350 -6.01 13.06 25.76
C LEU A 350 -7.05 14.13 26.10
N ALA A 351 -7.07 14.62 27.34
CA ALA A 351 -8.03 15.61 27.85
C ALA A 351 -8.17 16.88 27.00
N PRO A 352 -7.09 17.45 26.40
CA PRO A 352 -7.23 18.64 25.55
C PRO A 352 -8.12 18.44 24.32
N TYR A 353 -8.38 17.18 23.93
CA TYR A 353 -9.18 16.83 22.76
C TYR A 353 -10.62 16.42 23.11
N ALA A 354 -10.99 16.31 24.39
CA ALA A 354 -12.37 16.01 24.80
C ALA A 354 -13.38 16.99 24.17
N ASP A 355 -14.53 16.47 23.75
CA ASP A 355 -15.62 17.20 23.07
C ASP A 355 -15.25 17.87 21.72
N ARG A 356 -13.99 17.79 21.29
CA ARG A 356 -13.60 18.26 19.95
C ARG A 356 -14.18 17.35 18.87
N ARG A 357 -14.56 17.95 17.76
CA ARG A 357 -15.01 17.22 16.57
C ARG A 357 -13.82 16.65 15.82
N LEU A 358 -13.99 15.45 15.29
CA LEU A 358 -13.05 14.88 14.32
C LEU A 358 -12.96 15.76 13.08
N THR A 359 -11.74 15.87 12.54
CA THR A 359 -11.57 16.25 11.14
C THR A 359 -12.14 15.12 10.30
N LEU A 360 -13.10 15.42 9.43
CA LEU A 360 -13.74 14.43 8.58
C LEU A 360 -12.95 14.23 7.28
N PRO A 361 -13.00 13.02 6.69
CA PRO A 361 -12.42 12.77 5.38
C PRO A 361 -13.22 13.50 4.29
N TRP A 362 -12.62 13.65 3.11
CA TRP A 362 -13.30 14.26 1.97
C TRP A 362 -14.50 13.42 1.49
N HIS A 363 -14.35 12.09 1.50
CA HIS A 363 -15.41 11.12 1.18
C HIS A 363 -15.57 10.08 2.28
N ALA A 364 -16.72 9.40 2.34
CA ALA A 364 -16.97 8.27 3.25
C ALA A 364 -16.62 8.59 4.72
N ALA A 365 -17.35 9.55 5.31
CA ALA A 365 -17.20 9.86 6.74
C ALA A 365 -17.50 8.64 7.61
N PRO A 366 -16.86 8.51 8.79
CA PRO A 366 -17.12 7.41 9.73
C PRO A 366 -18.60 7.19 9.95
N GLU A 367 -19.10 5.97 9.79
CA GLU A 367 -20.53 5.72 9.91
C GLU A 367 -21.03 5.83 11.36
N ALA A 368 -22.27 6.29 11.53
CA ALA A 368 -22.88 6.39 12.85
C ALA A 368 -23.09 5.00 13.48
N GLU A 369 -23.48 4.00 12.68
CA GLU A 369 -23.68 2.63 13.13
C GLU A 369 -22.37 1.97 13.60
N ALA A 370 -21.30 2.13 12.83
CA ALA A 370 -19.97 1.65 13.20
C ALA A 370 -19.49 2.26 14.53
N LEU A 371 -19.63 3.58 14.69
CA LEU A 371 -19.30 4.22 15.97
C LEU A 371 -20.21 3.75 17.09
N THR A 372 -21.50 3.52 16.84
CA THR A 372 -22.43 3.00 17.85
C THR A 372 -21.98 1.64 18.34
N TYR A 373 -21.55 0.75 17.43
CA TYR A 373 -20.95 -0.53 17.79
C TYR A 373 -19.73 -0.35 18.70
N HIS A 374 -18.78 0.52 18.33
CA HIS A 374 -17.58 0.77 19.13
C HIS A 374 -17.93 1.28 20.54
N ASN A 375 -18.86 2.24 20.63
CA ASN A 375 -19.34 2.79 21.91
C ASN A 375 -19.99 1.73 22.81
N GLN A 376 -20.66 0.73 22.24
CA GLN A 376 -21.37 -0.30 23.01
C GLN A 376 -20.51 -1.51 23.37
N ASN A 377 -19.52 -1.86 22.54
CA ASN A 377 -18.83 -3.15 22.62
C ASN A 377 -17.34 -3.04 23.00
N ILE A 378 -16.72 -1.87 22.79
CA ILE A 378 -15.27 -1.68 22.97
C ILE A 378 -15.00 -0.59 24.02
N PHE A 379 -15.73 0.52 23.96
CA PHE A 379 -15.56 1.63 24.88
C PHE A 379 -15.78 1.23 26.34
N LYS A 380 -14.86 1.66 27.21
CA LYS A 380 -14.92 1.42 28.64
C LYS A 380 -15.68 2.54 29.32
N HIS A 381 -16.88 2.24 29.81
CA HIS A 381 -17.71 3.17 30.57
C HIS A 381 -17.17 3.47 31.97
#